data_AF-A0AAW0XKP6-F1
#
_entry.id   AF-A0AAW0XKP6-F1
#
_cell.length_a   1.000
_cell.length_b   1.000
_cell.length_c   1.000
_cell.angle_alpha   90.00
_cell.angle_beta   90.00
_cell.angle_gamma   90.00
#
_symmetry.space_group_name_H-M   'P 1'
#
loop_
_entity.id
_entity.type
_entity.pdbx_description
1 polymer ?
#
loop_
_entity_poly.entity_id
_entity_poly.type
_entity_poly.pdbx_seq_one_letter_code
_entity_poly.pdbx_strand_id
1 'polypeptide(L)'
;WVQVDTQTILTIHKQVITRNPRIALLHNDHRTWHLELKNVREKDRGWYMCQVNTDPMRYRQGYVDVVVPPDIIDRESSGDLTIREGQDVTLTCRAKGHPNPSIVWRREDNQDIVLDTDKTDVGAVGGAAGGRDGGVVGGAERVVEGESLHMRKVSR
;
A
#
# COMPACT_ATOMS: atom_id res chain seq x y z
N TRP A 1 18.45 -1.92 23.77
CA TRP A 1 17.83 -1.97 22.44
C TRP A 1 18.73 -1.32 21.41
N VAL A 2 18.82 -1.90 20.23
CA VAL A 2 19.65 -1.43 19.12
C VAL A 2 18.80 -1.36 17.85
N GLN A 3 18.93 -0.28 17.09
CA GLN A 3 18.42 -0.22 15.72
C GLN A 3 19.46 -0.89 14.81
N VAL A 4 19.10 -1.99 14.17
CA VAL A 4 20.04 -2.88 13.48
C VAL A 4 20.64 -2.22 12.25
N ASP A 5 19.80 -1.60 11.42
CA ASP A 5 20.20 -1.02 10.13
C ASP A 5 21.25 0.10 10.28
N THR A 6 21.15 0.87 11.37
CA THR A 6 22.04 2.00 11.68
C THR A 6 23.07 1.67 12.75
N GLN A 7 23.07 0.43 13.28
CA GLN A 7 23.87 0.00 14.42
C GLN A 7 23.78 0.96 15.63
N THR A 8 22.67 1.69 15.77
CA THR A 8 22.53 2.74 16.79
C THR A 8 21.98 2.15 18.08
N ILE A 9 22.70 2.38 19.17
CA ILE A 9 22.23 2.01 20.50
C ILE A 9 21.11 2.96 20.92
N LEU A 10 19.91 2.43 21.08
CA LEU A 10 18.74 3.20 21.49
C LEU A 10 18.66 3.32 23.00
N THR A 11 18.86 2.20 23.70
CA THR A 11 18.75 2.11 25.16
C THR A 11 19.73 1.09 25.72
N ILE A 12 20.22 1.35 26.93
CA ILE A 12 21.05 0.43 27.71
C ILE A 12 20.43 0.31 29.10
N HIS A 13 20.20 -0.94 29.56
CA HIS A 13 19.56 -1.22 30.84
C HIS A 13 18.24 -0.43 31.03
N LYS A 14 18.22 0.60 31.89
CA LYS A 14 17.06 1.45 32.17
C LYS A 14 17.16 2.87 31.57
N GLN A 15 18.23 3.14 30.81
CA GLN A 15 18.52 4.46 30.25
C GLN A 15 18.28 4.51 28.75
N VAL A 16 17.65 5.59 28.30
CA VAL A 16 17.55 5.93 26.87
C VAL A 16 18.81 6.70 26.48
N ILE A 17 19.53 6.19 25.47
CA ILE A 17 20.81 6.74 25.01
C ILE A 17 20.63 7.57 23.73
N THR A 18 19.64 7.20 22.91
CA THR A 18 19.34 7.92 21.66
C THR A 18 18.85 9.35 21.91
N ARG A 19 19.16 10.25 20.97
CA ARG A 19 18.64 11.63 20.94
C ARG A 19 17.23 11.75 20.38
N ASN A 20 16.63 10.64 19.91
CA ASN A 20 15.28 10.66 19.36
C ASN A 20 14.25 10.74 20.50
N PRO A 21 13.53 11.88 20.66
CA PRO A 21 12.61 12.09 21.78
C PRO A 21 11.36 11.19 21.72
N ARG A 22 11.15 10.50 20.60
CA ARG A 22 10.03 9.58 20.40
C ARG A 22 10.30 8.18 20.93
N ILE A 23 11.55 7.87 21.26
CA ILE A 23 11.94 6.59 21.84
C ILE A 23 11.79 6.68 23.35
N ALA A 24 10.98 5.77 23.90
CA ALA A 24 10.82 5.56 25.32
C ALA A 24 11.13 4.11 25.67
N LEU A 25 11.50 3.89 26.93
CA LEU A 25 11.75 2.56 27.47
C LEU A 25 10.76 2.29 28.59
N LEU A 26 9.85 1.36 28.36
CA LEU A 26 8.96 0.86 29.39
C LEU A 26 9.60 -0.39 30.00
N HIS A 27 9.63 -0.48 31.31
CA HIS A 27 10.12 -1.66 32.00
C HIS A 27 9.27 -1.93 33.23
N ASN A 28 9.12 -3.21 33.56
CA ASN A 28 8.56 -3.64 34.84
C ASN A 28 9.73 -4.09 35.74
N ASP A 29 9.55 -4.05 37.05
CA ASP A 29 10.63 -4.03 38.03
C ASP A 29 11.62 -5.19 37.96
N HIS A 30 11.32 -6.33 37.28
CA HIS A 30 12.28 -7.44 37.30
C HIS A 30 12.47 -8.30 36.02
N ARG A 31 11.71 -8.16 34.91
CA ARG A 31 11.84 -9.15 33.81
C ARG A 31 11.66 -8.67 32.38
N THR A 32 11.10 -7.48 32.15
CA THR A 32 10.70 -7.09 30.79
C THR A 32 11.11 -5.67 30.47
N TRP A 33 11.71 -5.51 29.29
CA TRP A 33 12.09 -4.23 28.70
C TRP A 33 11.39 -4.09 27.36
N HIS A 34 10.49 -3.13 27.26
CA HIS A 34 9.76 -2.80 26.05
C HIS A 34 10.28 -1.48 25.47
N LEU A 35 10.68 -1.51 24.21
CA LEU A 35 10.92 -0.30 23.44
C LEU A 35 9.58 0.26 22.98
N GLU A 36 9.30 1.50 23.35
CA GLU A 36 8.15 2.24 22.87
C GLU A 36 8.63 3.31 21.89
N LEU A 37 8.04 3.33 20.69
CA LEU A 37 8.28 4.38 19.69
C LEU A 37 6.98 5.12 19.42
N LYS A 38 6.92 6.40 19.81
CA LYS A 38 5.73 7.25 19.65
C LYS A 38 5.75 7.97 18.31
N ASN A 39 4.57 8.32 17.79
CA ASN A 39 4.42 9.07 16.54
C ASN A 39 5.32 8.49 15.43
N VAL A 40 5.09 7.20 15.14
CA VAL A 40 5.85 6.42 14.17
C VAL A 40 5.78 7.09 12.80
N ARG A 41 6.92 7.10 12.10
CA ARG A 41 7.09 7.68 10.76
C ARG A 41 7.66 6.62 9.84
N GLU A 42 7.48 6.79 8.54
CA GLU A 42 7.99 5.85 7.54
C GLU A 42 9.50 5.56 7.69
N LYS A 43 10.29 6.58 8.05
CA LYS A 43 11.73 6.44 8.31
C LYS A 43 12.12 5.56 9.50
N ASP A 44 11.16 5.19 10.34
CA ASP A 44 11.40 4.31 11.48
C ASP A 44 11.26 2.83 11.11
N ARG A 45 10.79 2.53 9.88
CA ARG A 45 10.74 1.18 9.35
C ARG A 45 12.12 0.54 9.42
N GLY A 46 12.18 -0.69 9.89
CA GLY A 46 13.45 -1.40 9.99
C GLY A 46 13.51 -2.43 11.10
N TRP A 47 14.70 -3.00 11.28
CA TRP A 47 14.96 -4.02 12.27
C TRP A 47 15.39 -3.43 13.61
N TYR A 48 14.74 -3.88 14.68
CA TYR A 48 15.05 -3.52 16.06
C TYR A 48 15.43 -4.77 16.84
N MET A 49 16.48 -4.67 17.63
CA MET A 49 17.04 -5.80 18.37
C MET A 49 17.09 -5.52 19.86
N CYS A 50 16.55 -6.44 20.65
CA CYS A 50 16.79 -6.55 22.07
C CYS A 50 17.96 -7.52 22.30
N GLN A 51 19.00 -7.05 22.97
CA GLN A 51 20.23 -7.80 23.22
C GLN A 51 20.46 -7.90 24.74
N VAL A 52 20.87 -9.08 25.20
CA VAL A 52 21.24 -9.39 26.58
C VAL A 52 22.69 -9.87 26.62
N ASN A 53 23.47 -9.34 27.55
CA ASN A 53 24.91 -9.59 27.69
C ASN A 53 25.23 -10.95 28.36
N THR A 54 24.62 -12.03 27.87
CA THR A 54 25.01 -13.40 28.27
C THR A 54 26.25 -13.87 27.52
N ASP A 55 26.84 -14.96 27.97
CA ASP A 55 27.87 -15.69 27.22
C ASP A 55 27.35 -17.10 26.87
N PRO A 56 27.08 -17.43 25.59
CA PRO A 56 27.12 -16.54 24.43
C PRO A 56 26.00 -15.50 24.46
N MET A 57 26.18 -14.40 23.72
CA MET A 57 25.24 -13.29 23.65
C MET A 57 23.87 -13.74 23.12
N ARG A 58 22.80 -13.43 23.86
CA ARG A 58 21.42 -13.70 23.46
C ARG A 58 20.75 -12.44 22.93
N TYR A 59 19.97 -12.59 21.86
CA TYR A 59 19.21 -11.49 21.29
C TYR A 59 17.87 -11.95 20.70
N ARG A 60 16.97 -10.99 20.50
CA ARG A 60 15.71 -11.13 19.75
C ARG A 60 15.55 -9.92 18.85
N GLN A 61 15.14 -10.14 17.60
CA GLN A 61 14.89 -9.09 16.63
C GLN A 61 13.41 -9.05 16.25
N GLY A 62 12.92 -7.85 15.93
CA GLY A 62 11.60 -7.61 15.37
C GLY A 62 11.68 -6.57 14.26
N TYR A 63 10.89 -6.75 13.21
CA TYR A 63 10.75 -5.77 12.13
C TYR A 63 9.58 -4.84 12.43
N VAL A 64 9.82 -3.55 12.42
CA VAL A 64 8.75 -2.54 12.47
C VAL A 64 8.40 -2.21 11.03
N ASP A 65 7.24 -2.66 10.57
CA ASP A 65 6.67 -2.19 9.31
C ASP A 65 5.70 -1.03 9.55
N VAL A 66 5.88 0.05 8.81
CA VAL A 66 5.10 1.28 8.95
C VAL A 66 4.15 1.42 7.78
N VAL A 67 2.86 1.36 8.09
CA VAL A 67 1.77 1.54 7.11
C VAL A 67 1.54 3.03 6.89
N VAL A 68 1.44 3.41 5.61
CA VAL A 68 1.19 4.79 5.17
C VAL A 68 -0.12 4.78 4.37
N PRO A 69 -1.13 5.58 4.75
CA PRO A 69 -2.40 5.60 4.05
C PRO A 69 -2.22 6.03 2.57
N PRO A 70 -3.09 5.54 1.66
CA PRO A 70 -3.07 5.97 0.28
C PRO A 70 -3.30 7.47 0.14
N ASP A 71 -2.52 8.12 -0.73
CA ASP A 71 -2.64 9.53 -1.09
C ASP A 71 -2.50 9.67 -2.61
N ILE A 72 -3.45 10.37 -3.24
CA ILE A 72 -3.47 10.55 -4.69
C ILE A 72 -2.45 11.62 -5.06
N ILE A 73 -1.64 11.34 -6.08
CA ILE A 73 -0.66 12.27 -6.61
C ILE A 73 -1.36 13.08 -7.71
N ASP A 74 -2.00 14.18 -7.32
CA ASP A 74 -2.84 15.00 -8.23
C ASP A 74 -2.10 15.44 -9.49
N ARG A 75 -0.82 15.82 -9.37
CA ARG A 75 0.02 16.25 -10.50
C ARG A 75 0.29 15.15 -11.55
N GLU A 76 0.09 13.89 -11.18
CA GLU A 76 0.32 12.71 -12.03
C GLU A 76 -0.99 11.96 -12.32
N SER A 77 -2.11 12.51 -11.86
CA SER A 77 -3.45 11.95 -12.04
C SER A 77 -4.28 12.88 -12.94
N SER A 78 -5.26 12.32 -13.64
CA SER A 78 -6.20 13.08 -14.45
C SER A 78 -7.17 13.85 -13.54
N GLY A 79 -7.29 15.16 -13.76
CA GLY A 79 -8.36 15.97 -13.20
C GLY A 79 -9.60 15.99 -14.09
N ASP A 80 -10.39 17.06 -13.99
CA ASP A 80 -11.59 17.24 -14.80
C ASP A 80 -11.26 17.41 -16.30
N LEU A 81 -11.82 16.54 -17.13
CA LEU A 81 -11.64 16.56 -18.58
C LEU A 81 -12.99 16.72 -19.30
N THR A 82 -13.04 17.64 -20.26
CA THR A 82 -14.21 17.80 -21.15
C THR A 82 -13.91 17.19 -22.51
N ILE A 83 -14.54 16.06 -22.82
CA ILE A 83 -14.30 15.28 -24.04
C ILE A 83 -15.55 15.30 -24.94
N ARG A 84 -15.35 15.42 -26.26
CA ARG A 84 -16.41 15.31 -27.27
C ARG A 84 -16.82 13.85 -27.46
N GLU A 85 -18.08 13.60 -27.82
CA GLU A 85 -18.55 12.24 -28.11
C GLU A 85 -17.76 11.61 -29.27
N GLY A 86 -17.54 10.31 -29.19
CA GLY A 86 -16.75 9.54 -30.16
C GLY A 86 -15.24 9.68 -30.02
N GLN A 87 -14.73 10.51 -29.09
CA GLN A 87 -13.29 10.64 -28.82
C GLN A 87 -12.83 9.67 -27.73
N ASP A 88 -11.59 9.19 -27.90
CA ASP A 88 -10.90 8.35 -26.92
C ASP A 88 -10.32 9.23 -25.80
N VAL A 89 -10.35 8.72 -24.57
CA VAL A 89 -9.79 9.36 -23.39
C VAL A 89 -9.08 8.32 -22.53
N THR A 90 -7.99 8.75 -21.90
CA THR A 90 -7.26 7.97 -20.90
C THR A 90 -7.34 8.73 -19.58
N LEU A 91 -7.89 8.09 -18.56
CA LEU A 91 -7.85 8.59 -17.19
C LEU A 91 -6.71 7.88 -16.47
N THR A 92 -5.78 8.64 -15.91
CA THR A 92 -4.67 8.11 -15.11
C THR A 92 -4.91 8.47 -13.65
N CYS A 93 -4.65 7.53 -12.75
CA CYS A 93 -4.62 7.77 -11.32
C CYS A 93 -3.31 7.18 -10.80
N ARG A 94 -2.56 8.01 -10.09
CA ARG A 94 -1.32 7.62 -9.40
C ARG A 94 -1.55 7.86 -7.93
N ALA A 95 -1.39 6.82 -7.12
CA ALA A 95 -1.49 6.92 -5.68
C ALA A 95 -0.22 6.37 -5.04
N LYS A 96 0.24 7.03 -3.98
CA LYS A 96 1.33 6.55 -3.13
C LYS A 96 0.76 6.05 -1.81
N GLY A 97 1.47 5.14 -1.17
CA GLY A 97 1.07 4.56 0.11
C GLY A 97 1.91 3.33 0.40
N HIS A 98 1.84 2.82 1.63
CA HIS A 98 2.44 1.55 1.98
C HIS A 98 1.44 0.71 2.81
N PRO A 99 1.07 -0.50 2.36
CA PRO A 99 1.47 -1.13 1.10
C PRO A 99 0.98 -0.34 -0.13
N ASN A 100 1.54 -0.65 -1.31
CA ASN A 100 1.19 0.05 -2.54
C ASN A 100 -0.33 -0.06 -2.80
N PRO A 101 -1.05 1.06 -3.00
CA PRO A 101 -2.49 1.04 -3.13
C PRO A 101 -2.94 0.38 -4.44
N SER A 102 -4.06 -0.34 -4.40
CA SER A 102 -4.76 -0.83 -5.59
C SER A 102 -5.72 0.25 -6.12
N ILE A 103 -5.66 0.54 -7.41
CA ILE A 103 -6.47 1.59 -8.05
C ILE A 103 -7.64 0.95 -8.77
N VAL A 104 -8.82 1.51 -8.50
CA VAL A 104 -10.09 0.97 -8.94
C VAL A 104 -10.95 2.08 -9.52
N TRP A 105 -11.40 1.89 -10.75
CA TRP A 105 -12.26 2.83 -11.44
C TRP A 105 -13.72 2.41 -11.37
N ARG A 106 -14.59 3.39 -11.13
CA ARG A 106 -16.04 3.25 -11.14
C ARG A 106 -16.68 4.54 -11.63
N ARG A 107 -17.85 4.44 -12.22
CA ARG A 107 -18.67 5.61 -12.52
C ARG A 107 -19.40 6.08 -11.27
N GLU A 108 -19.61 7.40 -11.14
CA GLU A 108 -20.35 7.98 -10.01
C GLU A 108 -21.81 7.53 -9.97
N ASP A 109 -22.41 7.28 -11.14
CA ASP A 109 -23.78 6.79 -11.28
C ASP A 109 -23.92 5.26 -11.08
N ASN A 110 -22.84 4.59 -10.65
CA ASN A 110 -22.75 3.14 -10.47
C ASN A 110 -23.12 2.33 -11.73
N GLN A 111 -23.07 2.93 -12.92
CA GLN A 111 -23.23 2.20 -14.17
C GLN A 111 -21.92 1.56 -14.61
N ASP A 112 -22.03 0.59 -15.51
CA ASP A 112 -20.88 -0.11 -16.06
C ASP A 112 -20.02 0.83 -16.92
N ILE A 113 -18.71 0.58 -16.90
CA ILE A 113 -17.74 1.22 -17.77
C ILE A 113 -17.67 0.43 -19.08
N VAL A 114 -18.07 1.05 -20.19
CA VAL A 114 -17.97 0.42 -21.51
C VAL A 114 -16.52 0.52 -21.99
N LEU A 115 -15.80 -0.60 -21.94
CA LEU A 115 -14.46 -0.74 -22.49
C LEU A 115 -14.53 -1.30 -23.91
N ASP A 116 -13.73 -0.73 -24.81
CA ASP A 116 -13.51 -1.32 -26.14
C ASP A 116 -12.52 -2.47 -25.98
N THR A 117 -13.01 -3.72 -26.03
CA THR A 117 -12.24 -4.94 -25.71
C THR A 117 -11.11 -5.26 -26.68
N ASP A 118 -10.88 -4.43 -27.70
CA ASP A 118 -9.80 -4.62 -28.70
C ASP A 118 -8.47 -3.95 -28.33
N LYS A 119 -8.35 -3.27 -27.17
CA LYS A 119 -7.11 -2.55 -26.77
C LYS A 119 -6.75 -2.63 -25.27
N THR A 120 -6.93 -3.77 -24.61
CA THR A 120 -6.47 -3.95 -23.21
C THR A 120 -5.31 -4.93 -23.12
N ASP A 121 -4.09 -4.41 -22.97
CA ASP A 121 -2.98 -5.11 -22.32
C ASP A 121 -3.22 -5.10 -20.80
N VAL A 122 -4.15 -5.92 -20.33
CA VAL A 122 -4.30 -6.23 -18.89
C VAL A 122 -4.51 -7.74 -18.79
N GLY A 123 -3.61 -8.40 -18.07
CA GLY A 123 -3.55 -9.85 -17.93
C GLY A 123 -4.79 -10.41 -17.24
N ALA A 124 -5.77 -10.84 -18.03
CA ALA A 124 -6.83 -11.72 -17.57
C ALA A 124 -6.24 -13.11 -17.33
N VAL A 125 -5.91 -13.44 -16.08
CA VAL A 125 -5.63 -14.83 -15.70
C VAL A 125 -6.97 -15.54 -15.58
N GLY A 126 -7.40 -16.13 -16.69
CA GLY A 126 -8.61 -16.96 -16.77
C GLY A 126 -8.43 -18.28 -16.02
N GLY A 127 -9.21 -18.47 -14.95
CA GLY A 127 -9.50 -19.77 -14.38
C GLY A 127 -10.45 -20.55 -15.29
N ALA A 128 -10.02 -21.72 -15.75
CA ALA A 128 -10.78 -22.58 -16.64
C ALA A 128 -12.05 -23.17 -15.97
N ALA A 129 -13.17 -23.12 -16.68
CA ALA A 129 -14.24 -24.12 -16.59
C ALA A 129 -15.00 -24.15 -17.93
N GLY A 130 -15.08 -25.34 -18.54
CA GLY A 130 -15.74 -25.55 -19.83
C GLY A 130 -17.27 -25.62 -19.76
N GLY A 131 -17.90 -25.51 -20.93
CA GLY A 131 -19.32 -25.84 -21.13
C GLY A 131 -19.98 -25.00 -22.21
N ARG A 132 -20.40 -25.65 -23.30
CA ARG A 132 -21.28 -25.12 -24.36
C ARG A 132 -22.71 -24.98 -23.81
N ASP A 133 -23.33 -23.80 -23.90
CA ASP A 133 -24.63 -23.53 -24.56
C ASP A 133 -25.12 -22.10 -24.27
N GLY A 134 -25.87 -21.53 -25.21
CA GLY A 134 -26.93 -20.52 -24.99
C GLY A 134 -26.65 -19.27 -24.14
N GLY A 135 -26.47 -18.13 -24.81
CA GLY A 135 -26.84 -16.77 -24.39
C GLY A 135 -26.95 -16.45 -22.90
N VAL A 136 -25.91 -15.82 -22.36
CA VAL A 136 -26.01 -14.79 -21.32
C VAL A 136 -25.03 -13.71 -21.71
N VAL A 137 -25.51 -12.49 -21.97
CA VAL A 137 -24.68 -11.30 -22.06
C VAL A 137 -23.98 -11.18 -20.71
N GLY A 138 -22.69 -11.49 -20.67
CA GLY A 138 -21.88 -11.35 -19.47
C GLY A 138 -22.00 -9.91 -19.00
N GLY A 139 -22.62 -9.72 -17.83
CA GLY A 139 -22.61 -8.43 -17.14
C GLY A 139 -21.15 -8.05 -16.96
N ALA A 140 -20.75 -7.00 -17.67
CA ALA A 140 -19.38 -6.50 -17.66
C ALA A 140 -18.97 -6.17 -16.23
N GLU A 141 -17.71 -6.37 -15.95
CA GLU A 141 -17.05 -6.05 -14.69
C GLU A 141 -17.46 -4.64 -14.25
N ARG A 142 -18.12 -4.53 -13.08
CA ARG A 142 -18.62 -3.24 -12.53
C ARG A 142 -17.49 -2.26 -12.18
N VAL A 143 -16.25 -2.71 -12.33
CA VAL A 143 -15.06 -2.20 -11.68
C VAL A 143 -13.88 -2.49 -12.60
N VAL A 144 -13.04 -1.49 -12.89
CA VAL A 144 -11.82 -1.69 -13.68
C VAL A 144 -10.61 -1.43 -12.79
N GLU A 145 -9.69 -2.39 -12.72
CA GLU A 145 -8.45 -2.25 -11.94
C GLU A 145 -7.29 -1.76 -12.82
N GLY A 146 -6.51 -0.80 -12.30
CA GLY A 146 -5.30 -0.31 -12.98
C GLY A 146 -5.02 1.17 -12.79
N GLU A 147 -3.76 1.57 -12.98
CA GLU A 147 -3.34 2.98 -12.92
C GLU A 147 -3.90 3.83 -14.07
N SER A 148 -4.26 3.20 -15.20
CA SER A 148 -4.80 3.88 -16.37
C SER A 148 -6.07 3.19 -16.87
N LEU A 149 -7.10 3.99 -17.14
CA LEU A 149 -8.36 3.59 -17.72
C LEU A 149 -8.52 4.21 -19.10
N HIS A 150 -8.50 3.38 -20.14
CA HIS A 150 -8.72 3.79 -21.52
C HIS A 150 -10.19 3.56 -21.90
N MET A 151 -10.87 4.59 -22.40
CA MET A 151 -12.28 4.50 -22.78
C MET A 151 -12.62 5.48 -23.90
N ARG A 152 -13.73 5.25 -24.59
CA ARG A 152 -14.31 6.18 -25.57
C ARG A 152 -15.59 6.78 -25.00
N LYS A 153 -15.78 8.09 -25.14
CA LYS A 153 -17.05 8.72 -24.75
C LYS A 153 -18.15 8.33 -25.75
N VAL A 154 -19.14 7.57 -25.28
CA VAL A 154 -20.32 7.17 -26.09
C VAL A 154 -21.53 8.00 -25.66
N SER A 155 -22.33 8.45 -26.62
CA SER A 155 -23.63 9.11 -26.35
C SER A 155 -24.64 8.07 -25.88
N ARG A 156 -25.55 8.45 -24.98
CA ARG A 156 -26.64 7.56 -24.52
C ARG A 156 -27.73 7.42 -25.57
#